data_AF-A0A950MNF6-F1
#
_entry.id   AF-A0A950MNF6-F1
#
_cell.length_a   1.000
_cell.length_b   1.000
_cell.length_c   1.000
_cell.angle_alpha   90.00
_cell.angle_beta   90.00
_cell.angle_gamma   90.00
#
_symmetry.space_group_name_H-M   'P 1'
#
loop_
_entity.id
_entity.type
_entity.pdbx_description
1 polymer ?
#
loop_
_entity_poly.entity_id
_entity_poly.type
_entity_poly.pdbx_seq_one_letter_code
_entity_poly.pdbx_strand_id
1 'polypeptide(L)'
;MTPNDQKSTPFKYVEVAEQKRLNEAREKQIPWKKWGPYLSERQWGTVREDYSADGNAWDYFSHDQSRSRAYRWGEDGLAGYCDDKQLLCFCVALWNGKDPILKERMFGLTNSESNHGEDVKEYYFYVDSTPTHSYMKYLYKYPQGEY
;
A
#
# COMPACT_ATOMS: atom_id res chain seq x y z
N MET A 1 -8.32 24.32 38.73
CA MET A 1 -7.33 23.73 37.81
C MET A 1 -6.32 22.99 38.66
N THR A 2 -6.48 21.69 38.82
CA THR A 2 -5.52 20.85 39.55
C THR A 2 -4.30 20.59 38.68
N PRO A 3 -3.07 20.58 39.24
CA PRO A 3 -1.88 20.20 38.51
C PRO A 3 -2.04 18.77 37.99
N ASN A 4 -1.54 18.56 36.78
CA ASN A 4 -1.54 17.28 36.07
C ASN A 4 -0.83 16.22 36.93
N ASP A 5 -1.58 15.34 37.60
CA ASP A 5 -1.04 14.17 38.30
C ASP A 5 -0.42 13.23 37.27
N GLN A 6 0.88 13.41 37.00
CA GLN A 6 1.68 12.41 36.31
C GLN A 6 1.73 11.16 37.20
N LYS A 7 0.83 10.20 36.96
CA LYS A 7 0.89 8.89 37.59
C LYS A 7 2.25 8.26 37.30
N SER A 8 3.15 8.29 38.29
CA SER A 8 4.46 7.67 38.19
C SER A 8 4.27 6.16 38.12
N THR A 9 4.48 5.57 36.94
CA THR A 9 4.50 4.12 36.83
C THR A 9 5.77 3.59 37.51
N PRO A 10 5.68 2.49 38.28
CA PRO A 10 6.83 1.95 39.03
C PRO A 10 7.90 1.32 38.13
N PHE A 11 7.67 1.30 36.82
CA PHE A 11 8.54 0.69 35.83
C PHE A 11 9.41 1.77 35.15
N LYS A 12 10.72 1.54 35.13
CA LYS A 12 11.64 2.30 34.28
C LYS A 12 11.63 1.68 32.88
N TYR A 13 10.97 2.33 31.94
CA TYR A 13 11.04 1.95 30.54
C TYR A 13 12.19 2.72 29.88
N VAL A 14 13.03 2.03 29.11
CA VAL A 14 13.96 2.71 28.20
C VAL A 14 13.16 3.14 26.98
N GLU A 15 13.13 4.45 26.71
CA GLU A 15 12.51 4.97 25.51
C GLU A 15 13.33 4.53 24.29
N VAL A 16 12.79 3.59 23.51
CA VAL A 16 13.40 3.16 22.25
C VAL A 16 13.20 4.23 21.18
N ALA A 17 14.03 4.22 20.13
CA ALA A 17 13.98 5.21 19.05
C ALA A 17 12.57 5.38 18.45
N GLU A 18 11.84 4.27 18.29
CA GLU A 18 10.47 4.31 17.77
C GLU A 18 9.48 4.95 18.75
N GLN A 19 9.60 4.68 20.04
CA GLN A 19 8.77 5.30 21.06
C GLN A 19 8.97 6.81 21.08
N LYS A 20 10.23 7.26 20.92
CA LYS A 20 10.55 8.69 20.79
C LYS A 20 9.85 9.32 19.58
N ARG A 21 9.89 8.69 18.41
CA ARG A 21 9.18 9.21 17.21
C ARG A 21 7.67 9.25 17.41
N LEU A 22 7.10 8.24 18.07
CA LEU A 22 5.67 8.20 18.41
C LEU A 22 5.28 9.33 19.37
N ASN A 23 6.10 9.59 20.38
CA ASN A 23 5.90 10.69 21.33
C ASN A 23 6.04 12.05 20.61
N GLU A 24 7.05 12.20 19.77
CA GLU A 24 7.22 13.39 18.91
C GLU A 24 6.04 13.62 17.96
N ALA A 25 5.49 12.57 17.38
CA ALA A 25 4.29 12.67 16.54
C ALA A 25 3.06 13.08 17.36
N ARG A 26 2.89 12.55 18.57
CA ARG A 26 1.73 12.82 19.42
C ARG A 26 1.78 14.20 20.09
N GLU A 27 2.92 14.54 20.67
CA GLU A 27 3.08 15.70 21.55
C GLU A 27 3.59 16.93 20.81
N LYS A 28 4.55 16.73 19.88
CA LYS A 28 5.17 17.82 19.12
C LYS A 28 4.59 17.97 17.71
N GLN A 29 3.65 17.10 17.33
CA GLN A 29 3.03 17.09 16.00
C GLN A 29 4.06 16.99 14.86
N ILE A 30 5.21 16.35 15.11
CA ILE A 30 6.20 16.08 14.06
C ILE A 30 5.58 15.04 13.11
N PRO A 31 5.55 15.29 11.79
CA PRO A 31 4.76 14.51 10.84
C PRO A 31 5.45 13.19 10.44
N TRP A 32 5.83 12.38 11.43
CA TRP A 32 6.49 11.08 11.23
C TRP A 32 5.66 10.10 10.38
N LYS A 33 4.33 10.21 10.43
CA LYS A 33 3.40 9.38 9.67
C LYS A 33 2.94 10.01 8.36
N LYS A 34 3.60 11.10 7.92
CA LYS A 34 3.24 11.74 6.66
C LYS A 34 3.49 10.85 5.47
N TRP A 35 4.46 9.95 5.54
CA TRP A 35 4.80 9.07 4.43
C TRP A 35 4.77 7.62 4.89
N GLY A 36 4.20 6.74 4.06
CA GLY A 36 4.01 5.36 4.42
C GLY A 36 3.48 4.50 3.28
N PRO A 37 3.24 3.21 3.54
CA PRO A 37 2.70 2.26 2.57
C PRO A 37 1.17 2.38 2.54
N TYR A 38 0.67 3.57 2.23
CA TYR A 38 -0.77 3.84 2.17
C TYR A 38 -1.35 3.61 0.77
N LEU A 39 -0.49 3.31 -0.21
CA LEU A 39 -0.86 3.04 -1.59
C LEU A 39 -1.33 1.59 -1.72
N SER A 40 -2.36 1.36 -2.53
CA SER A 40 -2.84 0.01 -2.79
C SER A 40 -1.92 -0.72 -3.77
N GLU A 41 -1.79 -2.03 -3.64
CA GLU A 41 -0.96 -2.83 -4.58
C GLU A 41 -1.73 -3.19 -5.87
N ARG A 42 -3.07 -3.02 -5.86
CA ARG A 42 -4.01 -3.35 -6.93
C ARG A 42 -5.29 -2.52 -6.78
N GLN A 43 -5.73 -1.82 -7.83
CA GLN A 43 -6.99 -1.05 -7.80
C GLN A 43 -7.85 -1.17 -9.08
N TRP A 44 -7.56 -2.10 -9.97
CA TRP A 44 -8.43 -2.40 -11.11
C TRP A 44 -9.63 -3.28 -10.73
N GLY A 45 -10.72 -3.21 -11.50
CA GLY A 45 -11.96 -3.95 -11.23
C GLY A 45 -12.66 -3.50 -9.94
N THR A 46 -12.73 -2.19 -9.70
CA THR A 46 -13.34 -1.62 -8.48
C THR A 46 -14.55 -0.73 -8.81
N VAL A 47 -15.54 -0.72 -7.91
CA VAL A 47 -16.77 0.10 -8.03
C VAL A 47 -16.48 1.59 -8.20
N ARG A 48 -15.35 2.07 -7.65
CA ARG A 48 -14.97 3.49 -7.76
C ARG A 48 -14.59 3.90 -9.19
N GLU A 49 -14.03 2.97 -9.97
CA GLU A 49 -13.60 3.21 -11.35
C GLU A 49 -14.60 2.70 -12.39
N ASP A 50 -15.81 2.33 -11.95
CA ASP A 50 -16.89 1.87 -12.81
C ASP A 50 -17.58 3.03 -13.51
N TYR A 51 -17.49 3.02 -14.84
CA TYR A 51 -18.25 3.91 -15.73
C TYR A 51 -19.01 3.10 -16.80
N SER A 52 -19.27 1.82 -16.52
CA SER A 52 -20.09 0.97 -17.38
C SER A 52 -21.55 1.43 -17.39
N ALA A 53 -22.27 1.11 -18.46
CA ALA A 53 -23.68 1.46 -18.59
C ALA A 53 -24.60 0.53 -17.77
N ASP A 54 -24.12 -0.66 -17.44
CA ASP A 54 -24.84 -1.76 -16.79
C ASP A 54 -24.42 -1.97 -15.33
N GLY A 55 -23.41 -1.25 -14.83
CA GLY A 55 -22.91 -1.37 -13.45
C GLY A 55 -21.99 -2.56 -13.23
N ASN A 56 -21.36 -3.07 -14.29
CA ASN A 56 -20.39 -4.16 -14.21
C ASN A 56 -18.98 -3.65 -13.83
N ALA A 57 -18.85 -3.21 -12.58
CA ALA A 57 -17.61 -2.64 -12.05
C ALA A 57 -16.38 -3.55 -12.14
N TRP A 58 -16.57 -4.87 -12.03
CA TRP A 58 -15.48 -5.83 -11.97
C TRP A 58 -14.85 -6.07 -13.35
N ASP A 59 -15.65 -6.07 -14.42
CA ASP A 59 -15.16 -6.31 -15.77
C ASP A 59 -14.87 -4.99 -16.54
N TYR A 60 -15.48 -3.87 -16.11
CA TYR A 60 -15.33 -2.58 -16.80
C TYR A 60 -13.88 -2.09 -16.84
N PHE A 61 -13.18 -2.19 -15.71
CA PHE A 61 -11.81 -1.70 -15.57
C PHE A 61 -10.83 -2.86 -15.38
N SER A 62 -10.34 -3.42 -16.49
CA SER A 62 -9.49 -4.61 -16.49
C SER A 62 -8.03 -4.34 -16.10
N HIS A 63 -7.30 -5.41 -15.79
CA HIS A 63 -5.84 -5.36 -15.59
C HIS A 63 -5.11 -4.74 -16.81
N ASP A 64 -5.55 -5.01 -18.03
CA ASP A 64 -4.87 -4.45 -19.21
C ASP A 64 -5.03 -2.92 -19.28
N GLN A 65 -6.23 -2.40 -18.99
CA GLN A 65 -6.45 -0.96 -18.89
C GLN A 65 -5.64 -0.33 -17.76
N SER A 66 -5.46 -1.05 -16.65
CA SER A 66 -4.79 -0.54 -15.44
C SER A 66 -3.37 -0.02 -15.70
N ARG A 67 -2.73 -0.53 -16.75
CA ARG A 67 -1.37 -0.17 -17.15
C ARG A 67 -1.27 1.13 -17.93
N SER A 68 -2.37 1.65 -18.45
CA SER A 68 -2.35 2.78 -19.39
C SER A 68 -3.54 3.72 -19.25
N ARG A 69 -4.34 3.56 -18.19
CA ARG A 69 -5.46 4.42 -17.83
C ARG A 69 -5.09 5.24 -16.60
N ALA A 70 -5.34 6.54 -16.66
CA ALA A 70 -5.28 7.40 -15.48
C ALA A 70 -6.49 7.11 -14.57
N TYR A 71 -6.23 6.90 -13.29
CA TYR A 71 -7.26 6.63 -12.31
C TYR A 71 -7.84 7.96 -11.83
N ARG A 72 -9.10 7.96 -11.39
CA ARG A 72 -9.78 9.16 -10.89
C ARG A 72 -9.95 9.16 -9.39
N TRP A 73 -10.06 7.97 -8.78
CA TRP A 73 -10.46 7.82 -7.37
C TRP A 73 -9.45 7.07 -6.51
N GLY A 74 -8.25 6.83 -7.02
CA GLY A 74 -7.14 6.26 -6.27
C GLY A 74 -5.92 6.03 -7.16
N GLU A 75 -4.92 5.35 -6.60
CA GLU A 75 -3.72 4.91 -7.30
C GLU A 75 -3.33 3.50 -6.82
N ASP A 76 -2.57 2.79 -7.66
CA ASP A 76 -1.94 1.52 -7.28
C ASP A 76 -0.45 1.45 -7.62
N GLY A 77 0.26 0.55 -6.95
CA GLY A 77 1.67 0.32 -7.22
C GLY A 77 2.27 -0.78 -6.35
N LEU A 78 3.19 -1.55 -6.95
CA LEU A 78 3.95 -2.61 -6.29
C LEU A 78 4.88 -2.01 -5.23
N ALA A 79 4.79 -2.50 -4.00
CA ALA A 79 5.48 -1.95 -2.83
C ALA A 79 5.27 -0.44 -2.70
N GLY A 80 4.01 -0.02 -2.84
CA GLY A 80 3.63 1.38 -2.97
C GLY A 80 3.97 2.23 -1.74
N TYR A 81 4.48 3.44 -1.97
CA TYR A 81 4.83 4.42 -0.93
C TYR A 81 4.33 5.80 -1.31
N CYS A 82 3.60 6.45 -0.43
CA CYS A 82 3.00 7.75 -0.71
C CYS A 82 2.90 8.62 0.54
N ASP A 83 2.58 9.89 0.33
CA ASP A 83 2.18 10.75 1.45
C ASP A 83 0.78 10.38 1.96
N ASP A 84 0.44 10.86 3.15
CA ASP A 84 -0.81 10.59 3.88
C ASP A 84 -2.08 11.01 3.13
N LYS A 85 -1.92 11.84 2.08
CA LYS A 85 -2.99 12.29 1.20
C LYS A 85 -2.93 11.69 -0.20
N GLN A 86 -1.96 10.80 -0.48
CA GLN A 86 -1.72 10.20 -1.79
C GLN A 86 -1.59 11.23 -2.92
N LEU A 87 -0.96 12.38 -2.64
CA LEU A 87 -0.68 13.40 -3.67
C LEU A 87 0.58 13.05 -4.46
N LEU A 88 1.53 12.37 -3.82
CA LEU A 88 2.75 11.86 -4.41
C LEU A 88 2.82 10.36 -4.13
N CYS A 89 2.74 9.57 -5.20
CA CYS A 89 2.77 8.11 -5.16
C CYS A 89 4.05 7.61 -5.84
N PHE A 90 4.73 6.69 -5.17
CA PHE A 90 5.90 5.98 -5.67
C PHE A 90 5.63 4.49 -5.62
N CYS A 91 6.19 3.74 -6.57
CA CYS A 91 6.15 2.29 -6.56
C CYS A 91 7.44 1.72 -7.16
N VAL A 92 7.65 0.43 -6.96
CA VAL A 92 8.73 -0.31 -7.60
C VAL A 92 8.21 -0.87 -8.92
N ALA A 93 8.88 -0.52 -10.03
CA ALA A 93 8.65 -1.13 -11.32
C ALA A 93 9.84 -2.03 -11.69
N LEU A 94 9.56 -3.29 -12.02
CA LEU A 94 10.55 -4.29 -12.40
C LEU A 94 10.34 -4.75 -13.84
N TRP A 95 11.43 -5.15 -14.50
CA TRP A 95 11.39 -5.80 -15.80
C TRP A 95 12.44 -6.91 -15.87
N ASN A 96 12.00 -8.10 -16.25
CA ASN A 96 12.83 -9.29 -16.38
C ASN A 96 13.51 -9.38 -17.75
N GLY A 97 13.26 -8.40 -18.65
CA GLY A 97 13.80 -8.38 -20.01
C GLY A 97 13.05 -9.25 -21.01
N LYS A 98 12.01 -9.97 -20.58
CA LYS A 98 11.23 -10.91 -21.39
C LYS A 98 9.77 -10.49 -21.52
N ASP A 99 9.20 -10.02 -20.42
CA ASP A 99 7.80 -9.62 -20.36
C ASP A 99 7.53 -8.42 -21.28
N PRO A 100 6.37 -8.38 -21.95
CA PRO A 100 5.99 -7.24 -22.77
C PRO A 100 5.60 -6.00 -21.92
N ILE A 101 5.61 -6.13 -20.59
CA ILE A 101 5.05 -5.16 -19.65
C ILE A 101 5.96 -5.01 -18.44
N LEU A 102 5.91 -3.84 -17.78
CA LEU A 102 6.55 -3.66 -16.49
C LEU A 102 5.73 -4.31 -15.38
N LYS A 103 6.42 -4.96 -14.44
CA LYS A 103 5.83 -5.42 -13.19
C LYS A 103 5.82 -4.26 -12.20
N GLU A 104 4.72 -3.52 -12.20
CA GLU A 104 4.53 -2.31 -11.39
C GLU A 104 3.33 -2.37 -10.45
N ARG A 105 2.55 -3.46 -10.48
CA ARG A 105 1.38 -3.71 -9.62
C ARG A 105 1.10 -5.20 -9.47
N MET A 106 0.31 -5.59 -8.48
CA MET A 106 -0.04 -7.00 -8.29
C MET A 106 -1.06 -7.47 -9.33
N PHE A 107 -0.83 -8.66 -9.86
CA PHE A 107 -1.80 -9.34 -10.70
C PHE A 107 -2.75 -10.14 -9.81
N GLY A 108 -4.02 -10.13 -10.18
CA GLY A 108 -5.07 -10.85 -9.46
C GLY A 108 -6.19 -11.22 -10.41
N LEU A 109 -7.16 -11.95 -9.91
CA LEU A 109 -8.37 -12.33 -10.61
C LEU A 109 -9.55 -11.64 -9.96
N THR A 110 -10.51 -11.19 -10.75
CA THR A 110 -11.82 -10.73 -10.25
C THR A 110 -12.64 -11.91 -9.74
N ASN A 111 -13.80 -11.61 -9.14
CA ASN A 111 -14.71 -12.64 -8.64
C ASN A 111 -15.16 -13.65 -9.71
N SER A 112 -15.39 -13.20 -10.95
CA SER A 112 -15.83 -14.05 -12.06
C SER A 112 -14.70 -14.90 -12.63
N GLU A 113 -13.45 -14.44 -12.50
CA GLU A 113 -12.26 -15.10 -13.05
C GLU A 113 -11.71 -16.21 -12.13
N SER A 114 -12.04 -16.20 -10.84
CA SER A 114 -11.46 -17.09 -9.84
C SER A 114 -12.47 -18.06 -9.23
N ASN A 115 -12.05 -19.31 -9.06
CA ASN A 115 -12.88 -20.38 -8.46
C ASN A 115 -13.28 -20.11 -6.99
N HIS A 116 -12.60 -19.19 -6.29
CA HIS A 116 -12.83 -18.88 -4.87
C HIS A 116 -13.05 -17.38 -4.63
N GLY A 117 -13.54 -16.64 -5.62
CA GLY A 117 -13.65 -15.18 -5.56
C GLY A 117 -12.31 -14.48 -5.78
N GLU A 118 -12.31 -13.16 -5.63
CA GLU A 118 -11.15 -12.31 -5.91
C GLU A 118 -9.87 -12.81 -5.23
N ASP A 119 -8.79 -12.98 -6.00
CA ASP A 119 -7.53 -13.53 -5.49
C ASP A 119 -6.30 -12.94 -6.17
N VAL A 120 -5.25 -12.67 -5.40
CA VAL A 120 -3.97 -12.15 -5.90
C VAL A 120 -3.07 -13.32 -6.27
N LYS A 121 -2.53 -13.33 -7.49
CA LYS A 121 -1.76 -14.47 -8.04
C LYS A 121 -0.24 -14.28 -7.94
N GLU A 122 0.19 -13.59 -6.90
CA GLU A 122 1.55 -13.13 -6.70
C GLU A 122 2.09 -13.59 -5.35
N TYR A 123 3.40 -13.84 -5.26
CA TYR A 123 4.06 -14.26 -4.03
C TYR A 123 4.78 -13.08 -3.38
N TYR A 124 4.19 -12.53 -2.32
CA TYR A 124 4.72 -11.37 -1.61
C TYR A 124 4.46 -11.42 -0.10
N PHE A 125 5.26 -10.69 0.66
CA PHE A 125 5.21 -10.67 2.12
C PHE A 125 5.54 -9.28 2.65
N TYR A 126 4.67 -8.77 3.53
CA TYR A 126 5.00 -7.67 4.44
C TYR A 126 5.82 -8.26 5.59
N VAL A 127 7.10 -7.90 5.67
CA VAL A 127 8.04 -8.53 6.61
C VAL A 127 8.15 -7.74 7.90
N ASP A 128 8.24 -6.41 7.81
CA ASP A 128 8.35 -5.54 8.98
C ASP A 128 7.92 -4.12 8.63
N SER A 129 7.38 -3.40 9.60
CA SER A 129 7.13 -1.96 9.52
C SER A 129 7.00 -1.37 10.91
N THR A 130 7.82 -0.36 11.20
CA THR A 130 7.62 0.46 12.39
C THR A 130 6.30 1.28 12.29
N PRO A 131 5.61 1.59 13.39
CA PRO A 131 4.39 2.41 13.40
C PRO A 131 4.54 3.82 12.79
N THR A 132 5.75 4.36 12.75
CA THR A 132 6.08 5.63 12.08
C THR A 132 6.60 5.45 10.66
N HIS A 133 6.62 4.22 10.14
CA HIS A 133 7.18 3.88 8.82
C HIS A 133 8.64 4.31 8.60
N SER A 134 9.35 4.62 9.68
CA SER A 134 10.78 4.96 9.67
C SER A 134 11.67 3.83 9.16
N TYR A 135 11.18 2.59 9.28
CA TYR A 135 11.71 1.40 8.65
C TYR A 135 10.54 0.53 8.17
N MET A 136 10.69 -0.02 6.97
CA MET A 136 9.76 -0.93 6.33
C MET A 136 10.56 -1.97 5.56
N LYS A 137 10.04 -3.20 5.53
CA LYS A 137 10.64 -4.31 4.78
C LYS A 137 9.55 -5.09 4.08
N TYR A 138 9.74 -5.23 2.77
CA TYR A 138 8.84 -5.92 1.86
C TYR A 138 9.63 -6.95 1.06
N LEU A 139 9.03 -8.11 0.81
CA LEU A 139 9.61 -9.16 -0.02
C LEU A 139 8.62 -9.52 -1.13
N TYR A 140 9.06 -9.36 -2.38
CA TYR A 140 8.34 -9.82 -3.56
C TYR A 140 9.18 -10.87 -4.30
N LYS A 141 8.55 -12.00 -4.64
CA LYS A 141 9.19 -13.07 -5.42
C LYS A 141 8.92 -12.83 -6.90
N TYR A 142 9.84 -12.11 -7.55
CA TYR A 142 9.69 -11.74 -8.95
C TYR A 142 10.04 -12.87 -9.92
N PRO A 143 9.10 -13.33 -10.78
CA PRO A 143 9.39 -14.33 -11.80
C PRO A 143 10.43 -13.85 -12.83
N GLN A 144 11.36 -14.72 -13.20
CA GLN A 144 12.40 -14.44 -14.21
C GLN A 144 12.07 -15.04 -15.60
N GLY A 145 10.98 -15.79 -15.70
CA GLY A 145 10.41 -16.28 -16.96
C GLY A 145 9.34 -15.34 -17.48
N GLU A 146 9.01 -15.47 -18.76
CA GLU A 146 7.83 -14.83 -19.36
C GLU A 146 6.54 -15.44 -18.78
N TYR A 147 5.47 -14.64 -18.70
CA TYR A 147 4.16 -15.05 -18.21
C TYR A 147 3.17 -15.37 -19.34
#